data_AF-A0AAV0T005-F1
#
_entry.id   AF-A0AAV0T005-F1
#
_cell.length_a   1.000
_cell.length_b   1.000
_cell.length_c   1.000
_cell.angle_alpha   90.00
_cell.angle_beta   90.00
_cell.angle_gamma   90.00
#
_symmetry.space_group_name_H-M   'P 1'
#
loop_
_entity.id
_entity.type
_entity.pdbx_description
1 polymer ?
#
loop_
_entity_poly.entity_id
_entity_poly.type
_entity_poly.pdbx_seq_one_letter_code
_entity_poly.pdbx_strand_id
1 'polypeptide(L)'
;MLKPSARTRTVLFHNFLPSAHIHFQVQTKIQMSTNVQGRVIARQAAFNALAEDLVAQTMEAQTLLVEKKSEVFTTHHSALIKVQQSVRGKELVDFLEKWLKPEEVEEALVEVEKKKVEEEVCKSEKEAPKEEATKEEATKEEAIKEEGKASVKEEKASVKEEKASPKASPKVSKKKKEEPSPYRPRAKEIAEALVLAGFITAYKDRVKSYLADAPKEYVTDNELFIPVSDTITESKDPTVWSVVDGMIYASQVKRKAGVFSAFTQGKDVYVVANEKTKKIYFFESDVARAALAEYNTADILVQFDNSHFQFGVKLVYGEKCELLNLVTKEQQEAFLNTLLDIGAKYREVYNLAAEEAKSFYELTDFDMDKKEVNMDEYKGKVVLVVNVSSKCGLTPTNYPELQQLYDKYTEEGLVVLAFPCNQFAGQEPGTHEEIKEFVKQYNVTFPLFEKHDVNGSNARPVFTYLKAKLPGTFGNYIKWNFTKFLVDRNGQPFKHYAPTDLPLSFEEDIKELLAKAPEPEKTEKEIQEGEAEAVKSDEEVTTEKKEEIIETKEETAKSEDVTVAVAAP
;
A
#
# COMPACT_ATOMS: atom_id res chain seq x y z
N MET A 1 -30.42 61.50 28.24
CA MET A 1 -31.01 60.93 29.47
C MET A 1 -30.55 59.48 29.61
N LEU A 2 -29.83 59.21 30.70
CA LEU A 2 -29.70 57.98 31.50
C LEU A 2 -29.81 56.57 30.83
N LYS A 3 -28.71 55.82 30.96
CA LYS A 3 -28.54 54.34 30.99
C LYS A 3 -29.26 53.70 32.24
N PRO A 4 -29.11 52.39 32.59
CA PRO A 4 -29.14 51.07 31.89
C PRO A 4 -29.87 49.95 32.73
N SER A 5 -29.89 48.68 32.28
CA SER A 5 -29.92 47.44 33.14
C SER A 5 -29.81 46.18 32.25
N ALA A 6 -28.67 45.47 32.19
CA ALA A 6 -28.26 44.29 33.00
C ALA A 6 -29.14 43.03 32.76
N ARG A 7 -28.67 41.79 32.57
CA ARG A 7 -27.35 41.14 32.75
C ARG A 7 -27.40 39.70 32.14
N THR A 8 -26.30 39.30 31.50
CA THR A 8 -25.56 38.02 31.67
C THR A 8 -26.21 36.65 31.39
N ARG A 9 -25.70 35.94 30.37
CA ARG A 9 -24.88 34.72 30.57
C ARG A 9 -24.14 34.32 29.29
N THR A 10 -22.86 34.68 29.25
CA THR A 10 -21.84 34.01 28.44
C THR A 10 -21.64 32.61 29.00
N VAL A 11 -21.87 31.58 28.18
CA VAL A 11 -21.28 30.26 28.39
C VAL A 11 -20.29 30.07 27.25
N LEU A 12 -19.02 30.01 27.64
CA LEU A 12 -17.90 29.56 26.82
C LEU A 12 -18.13 28.11 26.42
N PHE A 13 -18.18 27.83 25.13
CA PHE A 13 -17.76 26.54 24.59
C PHE A 13 -16.65 26.83 23.57
N HIS A 14 -15.41 26.67 24.03
CA HIS A 14 -14.26 26.42 23.19
C HIS A 14 -14.01 24.92 23.18
N ASN A 15 -13.58 24.43 22.01
CA ASN A 15 -12.96 23.14 21.72
C ASN A 15 -13.90 21.92 21.62
N PHE A 16 -14.19 21.50 20.40
CA PHE A 16 -13.64 20.28 19.79
C PHE A 16 -14.21 20.12 18.38
N LEU A 17 -13.45 20.44 17.33
CA LEU A 17 -13.66 19.90 15.98
C LEU A 17 -12.36 20.02 15.17
N PRO A 18 -11.51 18.97 15.15
CA PRO A 18 -10.53 18.79 14.10
C PRO A 18 -10.73 17.41 13.45
N SER A 19 -11.84 17.20 12.74
CA SER A 19 -12.03 15.97 11.92
C SER A 19 -12.33 16.28 10.46
N ALA A 20 -13.07 17.34 10.16
CA ALA A 20 -13.45 17.65 8.78
C ALA A 20 -12.28 18.17 7.91
N HIS A 21 -11.35 18.93 8.48
CA HIS A 21 -10.19 19.49 7.74
C HIS A 21 -9.08 18.46 7.49
N ILE A 22 -8.93 17.46 8.36
CA ILE A 22 -7.96 16.37 8.18
C ILE A 22 -8.44 15.45 7.05
N HIS A 23 -9.75 15.22 6.92
CA HIS A 23 -10.30 14.39 5.85
C HIS A 23 -10.15 14.98 4.44
N PHE A 24 -10.25 16.31 4.32
CA PHE A 24 -10.14 16.99 3.03
C PHE A 24 -8.69 17.02 2.50
N GLN A 25 -7.68 17.14 3.37
CA GLN A 25 -6.27 17.10 2.95
C GLN A 25 -5.79 15.69 2.56
N VAL A 26 -6.36 14.63 3.15
CA VAL A 26 -6.09 13.25 2.72
C VAL A 26 -6.66 12.99 1.31
N GLN A 27 -7.80 13.59 0.96
CA GLN A 27 -8.41 13.46 -0.36
C GLN A 27 -7.60 14.11 -1.50
N THR A 28 -6.81 15.16 -1.23
CA THR A 28 -6.02 15.83 -2.28
C THR A 28 -4.73 15.08 -2.64
N LYS A 29 -4.20 14.23 -1.75
CA LYS A 29 -3.02 13.37 -2.01
C LYS A 29 -3.37 12.05 -2.69
N ILE A 30 -4.64 11.61 -2.60
CA ILE A 30 -5.16 10.38 -3.24
C ILE A 30 -5.60 10.65 -4.69
N GLN A 31 -5.39 11.85 -5.23
CA GLN A 31 -5.48 12.08 -6.68
C GLN A 31 -4.37 11.30 -7.40
N MET A 32 -4.70 10.06 -7.77
CA MET A 32 -4.17 9.31 -8.91
C MET A 32 -2.65 9.19 -8.97
N SER A 33 -2.02 8.64 -7.93
CA SER A 33 -0.82 7.85 -8.20
C SER A 33 -1.27 6.57 -8.92
N THR A 34 -0.63 6.21 -10.04
CA THR A 34 -0.92 4.98 -10.80
C THR A 34 -0.72 3.69 -9.99
N ASN A 35 -0.21 3.81 -8.77
CA ASN A 35 0.36 2.73 -7.97
C ASN A 35 -0.56 2.25 -6.84
N VAL A 36 -1.77 2.82 -6.70
CA VAL A 36 -2.77 2.43 -5.69
C VAL A 36 -4.03 1.93 -6.40
N GLN A 37 -4.28 0.62 -6.33
CA GLN A 37 -5.31 -0.10 -7.05
C GLN A 37 -5.93 -1.20 -6.18
N GLY A 38 -7.23 -1.47 -6.32
CA GLY A 38 -7.90 -2.55 -5.60
C GLY A 38 -9.37 -2.22 -5.32
N ARG A 39 -10.18 -3.24 -5.05
CA ARG A 39 -11.63 -3.08 -4.82
C ARG A 39 -11.94 -2.29 -3.57
N VAL A 40 -11.15 -2.42 -2.50
CA VAL A 40 -11.32 -1.60 -1.29
C VAL A 40 -11.18 -0.10 -1.60
N ILE A 41 -10.20 0.26 -2.42
CA ILE A 41 -9.98 1.65 -2.84
C ILE A 41 -11.14 2.15 -3.72
N ALA A 42 -11.58 1.33 -4.68
CA ALA A 42 -12.73 1.66 -5.52
C ALA A 42 -14.02 1.83 -4.70
N ARG A 43 -14.23 0.99 -3.68
CA ARG A 43 -15.36 1.10 -2.76
C ARG A 43 -15.32 2.35 -1.90
N GLN A 44 -14.15 2.65 -1.32
CA GLN A 44 -13.99 3.86 -0.51
C GLN A 44 -14.21 5.13 -1.35
N ALA A 45 -13.72 5.14 -2.60
CA ALA A 45 -13.99 6.23 -3.53
C ALA A 45 -15.48 6.37 -3.85
N ALA A 46 -16.19 5.25 -4.07
CA ALA A 46 -17.63 5.25 -4.28
C ALA A 46 -18.42 5.72 -3.04
N PHE A 47 -18.00 5.32 -1.84
CA PHE A 47 -18.60 5.80 -0.59
C PHE A 47 -18.46 7.31 -0.44
N ASN A 48 -17.26 7.83 -0.70
CA ASN A 48 -16.97 9.26 -0.60
C ASN A 48 -17.73 10.11 -1.63
N ALA A 49 -18.25 9.49 -2.70
CA ALA A 49 -19.05 10.13 -3.73
C ALA A 49 -20.57 10.08 -3.45
N LEU A 50 -21.00 9.41 -2.37
CA LEU A 50 -22.41 9.38 -1.96
C LEU A 50 -22.88 10.76 -1.47
N ALA A 51 -24.19 10.95 -1.46
CA ALA A 51 -24.81 12.16 -0.91
C ALA A 51 -24.51 12.29 0.59
N GLU A 52 -24.28 13.52 1.06
CA GLU A 52 -23.85 13.80 2.44
C GLU A 52 -24.83 13.26 3.49
N ASP A 53 -26.13 13.33 3.22
CA ASP A 53 -27.19 12.79 4.09
C ASP A 53 -27.12 11.27 4.21
N LEU A 54 -26.79 10.56 3.12
CA LEU A 54 -26.61 9.12 3.13
C LEU A 54 -25.34 8.72 3.88
N VAL A 55 -24.25 9.48 3.72
CA VAL A 55 -23.01 9.26 4.47
C VAL A 55 -23.25 9.43 5.96
N ALA A 56 -23.94 10.52 6.38
CA ALA A 56 -24.26 10.77 7.78
C ALA A 56 -25.13 9.65 8.38
N GLN A 57 -26.22 9.26 7.71
CA GLN A 57 -27.06 8.15 8.16
C GLN A 57 -26.33 6.81 8.19
N THR A 58 -25.35 6.60 7.30
CA THR A 58 -24.52 5.40 7.33
C THR A 58 -23.64 5.38 8.58
N MET A 59 -23.08 6.52 9.00
CA MET A 59 -22.30 6.60 10.24
C MET A 59 -23.16 6.38 11.49
N GLU A 60 -24.39 6.90 11.51
CA GLU A 60 -25.37 6.60 12.57
C GLU A 60 -25.71 5.10 12.61
N ALA A 61 -25.93 4.50 11.44
CA ALA A 61 -26.19 3.06 11.33
C ALA A 61 -25.00 2.23 11.83
N GLN A 62 -23.76 2.62 11.53
CA GLN A 62 -22.56 1.94 12.07
C GLN A 62 -22.55 1.95 13.59
N THR A 63 -22.84 3.11 14.21
CA THR A 63 -22.91 3.25 15.66
C THR A 63 -23.98 2.32 16.25
N LEU A 64 -25.19 2.36 15.68
CA LEU A 64 -26.29 1.48 16.08
C LEU A 64 -25.93 -0.01 15.98
N LEU A 65 -25.27 -0.41 14.90
CA LEU A 65 -24.86 -1.79 14.64
C LEU A 65 -23.79 -2.28 15.62
N VAL A 66 -22.90 -1.39 16.08
CA VAL A 66 -21.94 -1.70 17.15
C VAL A 66 -22.65 -1.88 18.48
N GLU A 67 -23.55 -0.95 18.84
CA GLU A 67 -24.31 -1.00 20.09
C GLU A 67 -25.20 -2.25 20.18
N LYS A 68 -25.87 -2.60 19.06
CA LYS A 68 -26.80 -3.73 18.96
C LYS A 68 -26.17 -4.96 18.31
N LYS A 69 -24.84 -5.14 18.41
CA LYS A 69 -24.12 -6.21 17.69
C LYS A 69 -24.67 -7.62 17.93
N SER A 70 -25.14 -7.92 19.14
CA SER A 70 -25.73 -9.22 19.50
C SER A 70 -27.13 -9.46 18.92
N GLU A 71 -27.87 -8.39 18.59
CA GLU A 71 -29.18 -8.49 17.95
C GLU A 71 -29.05 -8.70 16.44
N VAL A 72 -28.02 -8.09 15.82
CA VAL A 72 -27.86 -8.06 14.37
C VAL A 72 -26.97 -9.18 13.85
N PHE A 73 -25.86 -9.46 14.53
CA PHE A 73 -24.88 -10.43 14.06
C PHE A 73 -25.03 -11.77 14.78
N THR A 74 -25.17 -12.82 13.99
CA THR A 74 -25.11 -14.20 14.49
C THR A 74 -23.66 -14.56 14.82
N THR A 75 -23.40 -15.01 16.05
CA THR A 75 -22.07 -15.47 16.49
C THR A 75 -21.91 -16.98 16.26
N HIS A 76 -20.86 -17.37 15.54
CA HIS A 76 -20.54 -18.76 15.21
C HIS A 76 -19.47 -19.31 16.15
N HIS A 77 -19.77 -20.44 16.79
CA HIS A 77 -18.87 -21.08 17.75
C HIS A 77 -18.17 -22.33 17.19
N SER A 78 -18.42 -22.67 15.93
CA SER A 78 -17.89 -23.87 15.28
C SER A 78 -16.56 -23.58 14.60
N ALA A 79 -15.56 -24.45 14.82
CA ALA A 79 -14.29 -24.44 14.11
C ALA A 79 -14.42 -24.64 12.59
N LEU A 80 -15.58 -25.12 12.10
CA LEU A 80 -15.87 -25.28 10.67
C LEU A 80 -16.21 -23.95 9.97
N ILE A 81 -16.65 -22.94 10.74
CA ILE A 81 -17.00 -21.62 10.21
C ILE A 81 -15.85 -20.67 10.52
N LYS A 82 -15.12 -20.27 9.49
CA LYS A 82 -13.91 -19.42 9.60
C LYS A 82 -14.18 -17.96 10.00
N VAL A 83 -15.40 -17.62 10.39
CA VAL A 83 -15.83 -16.25 10.71
C VAL A 83 -16.61 -16.26 12.01
N GLN A 84 -16.26 -15.35 12.93
CA GLN A 84 -16.88 -15.28 14.24
C GLN A 84 -18.31 -14.75 14.20
N GLN A 85 -18.59 -13.77 13.33
CA GLN A 85 -19.88 -13.08 13.28
C GLN A 85 -20.33 -12.83 11.84
N SER A 86 -21.65 -12.86 11.60
CA SER A 86 -22.24 -12.59 10.28
C SER A 86 -23.69 -12.16 10.34
N VAL A 87 -24.20 -11.55 9.26
CA VAL A 87 -25.61 -11.20 9.07
C VAL A 87 -26.03 -11.46 7.61
N ARG A 88 -27.27 -11.90 7.36
CA ARG A 88 -27.78 -11.99 5.98
C ARG A 88 -28.25 -10.63 5.48
N GLY A 89 -28.09 -10.35 4.19
CA GLY A 89 -28.52 -9.09 3.58
C GLY A 89 -29.97 -8.73 3.87
N LYS A 90 -30.89 -9.71 3.82
CA LYS A 90 -32.30 -9.49 4.17
C LYS A 90 -32.47 -9.05 5.63
N GLU A 91 -31.82 -9.74 6.56
CA GLU A 91 -31.91 -9.47 8.01
C GLU A 91 -31.36 -8.08 8.34
N LEU A 92 -30.24 -7.71 7.72
CA LEU A 92 -29.65 -6.37 7.86
C LEU A 92 -30.60 -5.28 7.35
N VAL A 93 -31.16 -5.45 6.15
CA VAL A 93 -32.09 -4.46 5.57
C VAL A 93 -33.37 -4.36 6.40
N ASP A 94 -33.91 -5.49 6.87
CA ASP A 94 -35.11 -5.50 7.71
C ASP A 94 -34.86 -4.78 9.06
N PHE A 95 -33.67 -4.95 9.65
CA PHE A 95 -33.26 -4.24 10.86
C PHE A 95 -33.14 -2.72 10.63
N LEU A 96 -32.46 -2.31 9.56
CA LEU A 96 -32.32 -0.88 9.21
C LEU A 96 -33.66 -0.25 8.85
N GLU A 97 -34.53 -0.98 8.16
CA GLU A 97 -35.89 -0.53 7.85
C GLU A 97 -36.71 -0.28 9.12
N LYS A 98 -36.57 -1.14 10.13
CA LYS A 98 -37.22 -0.93 11.41
C LYS A 98 -36.66 0.30 12.12
N TRP A 99 -35.35 0.50 12.10
CA TRP A 99 -34.70 1.66 12.72
C TRP A 99 -35.12 3.00 12.08
N LEU A 100 -35.34 3.03 10.76
CA LEU A 100 -35.78 4.23 10.05
C LEU A 100 -37.26 4.59 10.29
N LYS A 101 -38.07 3.69 10.84
CA LYS A 101 -39.48 3.96 11.13
C LYS A 101 -39.58 4.84 12.38
N PRO A 102 -40.20 6.03 12.30
CA PRO A 102 -40.40 6.88 13.47
C PRO A 102 -41.36 6.22 14.47
N GLU A 103 -41.05 6.32 15.77
CA GLU A 103 -41.80 5.69 16.87
C GLU A 103 -43.29 6.06 16.87
N GLU A 104 -43.65 7.27 16.42
CA GLU A 104 -45.04 7.76 16.34
C GLU A 104 -45.94 6.91 15.40
N VAL A 105 -45.36 6.19 14.44
CA VAL A 105 -46.11 5.32 13.52
C VAL A 105 -46.45 3.97 14.16
N GLU A 106 -45.61 3.47 15.09
CA GLU A 106 -45.94 2.26 15.86
C GLU A 106 -47.10 2.53 16.83
N GLU A 107 -47.12 3.68 17.52
CA GLU A 107 -48.24 4.05 18.40
C GLU A 107 -49.54 4.25 17.62
N ALA A 108 -49.49 4.93 16.47
CA ALA A 108 -50.67 5.14 15.62
C ALA A 108 -51.22 3.82 15.02
N LEU A 109 -50.36 2.87 14.65
CA LEU A 109 -50.79 1.56 14.14
C LEU A 109 -51.37 0.67 15.25
N VAL A 110 -50.80 0.72 16.45
CA VAL A 110 -51.33 0.02 17.64
C VAL A 110 -52.68 0.61 18.07
N GLU A 111 -52.87 1.93 17.96
CA GLU A 111 -54.14 2.58 18.24
C GLU A 111 -55.20 2.28 17.16
N VAL A 112 -54.80 2.16 15.90
CA VAL A 112 -55.66 1.73 14.79
C VAL A 112 -56.03 0.24 14.90
N GLU A 113 -55.12 -0.64 15.32
CA GLU A 113 -55.43 -2.05 15.60
C GLU A 113 -56.35 -2.21 16.82
N LYS A 114 -56.15 -1.44 17.90
CA LYS A 114 -57.08 -1.42 19.04
C LYS A 114 -58.47 -0.96 18.63
N LYS A 115 -58.59 0.09 17.81
CA LYS A 115 -59.88 0.55 17.27
C LYS A 115 -60.54 -0.49 16.35
N LYS A 116 -59.75 -1.29 15.64
CA LYS A 116 -60.27 -2.37 14.77
C LYS A 116 -60.77 -3.58 15.54
N VAL A 117 -60.10 -3.93 16.64
CA VAL A 117 -60.55 -4.99 17.55
C VAL A 117 -61.82 -4.55 18.30
N GLU A 118 -61.93 -3.28 18.70
CA GLU A 118 -63.15 -2.73 19.30
C GLU A 118 -64.32 -2.64 18.29
N GLU A 119 -64.06 -2.34 17.01
CA GLU A 119 -65.08 -2.37 15.94
C GLU A 119 -65.56 -3.78 15.57
N GLU A 120 -64.69 -4.80 15.65
CA GLU A 120 -65.09 -6.20 15.43
C GLU A 120 -65.89 -6.77 16.61
N VAL A 121 -65.59 -6.38 17.85
CA VAL A 121 -66.37 -6.77 19.04
C VAL A 121 -67.78 -6.17 19.00
N CYS A 122 -67.93 -4.91 18.58
CA CYS A 122 -69.23 -4.23 18.46
C CYS A 122 -70.14 -4.76 17.32
N LYS A 123 -69.62 -5.58 16.39
CA LYS A 123 -70.42 -6.14 15.27
C LYS A 123 -70.95 -7.55 15.51
N SER A 124 -70.64 -8.17 16.66
CA SER A 124 -71.08 -9.54 16.98
C SER A 124 -72.34 -9.63 17.87
N GLU A 125 -72.87 -8.51 18.36
CA GLU A 125 -74.15 -8.48 19.09
C GLU A 125 -75.31 -8.04 18.18
N LYS A 126 -75.69 -8.87 17.22
CA LYS A 126 -77.05 -8.94 16.66
C LYS A 126 -77.17 -10.12 15.69
N GLU A 127 -77.65 -11.24 16.21
CA GLU A 127 -78.67 -12.13 15.61
C GLU A 127 -78.56 -13.54 16.22
N ALA A 128 -79.60 -13.92 16.96
CA ALA A 128 -80.00 -15.31 17.23
C ALA A 128 -81.19 -15.61 16.27
N PRO A 129 -81.58 -16.88 15.93
CA PRO A 129 -81.76 -17.96 16.91
C PRO A 129 -81.61 -19.45 16.44
N LYS A 130 -81.65 -20.35 17.46
CA LYS A 130 -82.25 -21.71 17.55
C LYS A 130 -81.58 -22.93 16.86
N GLU A 131 -81.12 -23.90 17.67
CA GLU A 131 -81.74 -25.24 17.98
C GLU A 131 -81.56 -26.24 16.81
N GLU A 132 -81.14 -27.50 16.92
CA GLU A 132 -81.01 -28.47 18.02
C GLU A 132 -80.22 -29.71 17.48
N ALA A 133 -79.57 -30.48 18.37
CA ALA A 133 -79.29 -31.95 18.33
C ALA A 133 -78.57 -32.57 17.08
N THR A 134 -77.59 -33.50 17.15
CA THR A 134 -77.16 -34.50 18.14
C THR A 134 -75.87 -35.17 17.61
N LYS A 135 -74.97 -35.61 18.52
CA LYS A 135 -74.15 -36.86 18.57
C LYS A 135 -73.49 -37.40 17.27
N GLU A 136 -72.27 -37.97 17.23
CA GLU A 136 -71.53 -38.82 18.16
C GLU A 136 -70.08 -38.99 17.61
N GLU A 137 -69.15 -39.30 18.52
CA GLU A 137 -68.00 -40.24 18.44
C GLU A 137 -67.68 -40.99 17.12
N ALA A 138 -66.47 -41.46 16.80
CA ALA A 138 -65.14 -41.51 17.40
C ALA A 138 -64.19 -42.20 16.37
N THR A 139 -62.87 -42.05 16.60
CA THR A 139 -61.78 -43.03 16.40
C THR A 139 -61.64 -43.81 15.08
N LYS A 140 -60.51 -43.59 14.38
CA LYS A 140 -59.35 -44.52 14.25
C LYS A 140 -59.65 -45.84 13.54
N GLU A 141 -58.89 -46.13 12.48
CA GLU A 141 -57.86 -47.19 12.38
C GLU A 141 -57.39 -47.29 10.92
N GLU A 142 -56.07 -47.14 10.71
CA GLU A 142 -55.11 -48.22 10.40
C GLU A 142 -55.29 -48.78 8.98
N ALA A 143 -54.34 -48.47 8.10
CA ALA A 143 -53.16 -49.29 7.79
C ALA A 143 -53.52 -50.29 6.67
N ILE A 144 -52.69 -50.54 5.67
CA ILE A 144 -51.49 -51.36 5.74
C ILE A 144 -51.01 -51.50 4.28
N LYS A 145 -49.69 -51.39 4.08
CA LYS A 145 -48.83 -52.23 3.18
C LYS A 145 -49.18 -52.28 1.68
N GLU A 146 -48.27 -52.61 0.77
CA GLU A 146 -46.85 -52.94 0.74
C GLU A 146 -46.48 -52.88 -0.75
N GLU A 147 -45.19 -52.69 -1.01
CA GLU A 147 -44.42 -53.34 -2.09
C GLU A 147 -44.88 -53.17 -3.57
N GLY A 148 -44.01 -52.86 -4.52
CA GLY A 148 -42.57 -52.84 -4.48
C GLY A 148 -41.99 -52.59 -5.87
N LYS A 149 -40.70 -52.25 -5.84
CA LYS A 149 -39.63 -52.80 -6.69
C LYS A 149 -39.65 -52.50 -8.20
N ALA A 150 -38.58 -51.78 -8.58
CA ALA A 150 -37.72 -52.00 -9.75
C ALA A 150 -38.37 -51.82 -11.15
N SER A 151 -37.75 -51.28 -12.19
CA SER A 151 -36.35 -51.01 -12.49
C SER A 151 -36.28 -50.41 -13.91
N VAL A 152 -35.22 -49.62 -14.17
CA VAL A 152 -34.39 -49.67 -15.40
C VAL A 152 -34.87 -48.96 -16.70
N LYS A 153 -34.00 -48.00 -17.12
CA LYS A 153 -33.53 -47.64 -18.50
C LYS A 153 -34.58 -47.17 -19.53
N GLU A 154 -34.26 -46.45 -20.61
CA GLU A 154 -33.13 -45.68 -21.14
C GLU A 154 -33.76 -44.84 -22.27
N GLU A 155 -33.11 -43.72 -22.59
CA GLU A 155 -33.06 -43.07 -23.91
C GLU A 155 -34.29 -42.38 -24.57
N LYS A 156 -33.98 -41.13 -24.94
CA LYS A 156 -34.19 -40.46 -26.24
C LYS A 156 -35.48 -39.68 -26.52
N ALA A 157 -35.25 -38.37 -26.52
CA ALA A 157 -35.33 -37.50 -27.69
C ALA A 157 -36.71 -37.17 -28.30
N SER A 158 -37.05 -35.89 -28.10
CA SER A 158 -37.27 -34.89 -29.17
C SER A 158 -38.72 -34.51 -29.57
N VAL A 159 -38.85 -33.18 -29.66
CA VAL A 159 -39.73 -32.34 -30.50
C VAL A 159 -41.20 -32.09 -30.06
N LYS A 160 -41.41 -30.80 -29.73
CA LYS A 160 -42.58 -29.92 -29.91
C LYS A 160 -43.76 -30.48 -30.73
N GLU A 161 -44.98 -30.29 -30.24
CA GLU A 161 -45.87 -29.23 -30.75
C GLU A 161 -47.14 -29.06 -29.91
N GLU A 162 -47.68 -27.86 -30.04
CA GLU A 162 -48.70 -27.15 -29.29
C GLU A 162 -50.13 -27.56 -29.69
N LYS A 163 -51.05 -27.67 -28.72
CA LYS A 163 -52.50 -27.46 -28.92
C LYS A 163 -53.20 -27.06 -27.62
N ALA A 164 -53.75 -25.84 -27.62
CA ALA A 164 -54.70 -25.26 -26.66
C ALA A 164 -56.00 -26.12 -26.59
N SER A 165 -56.90 -26.11 -25.59
CA SER A 165 -57.37 -25.24 -24.48
C SER A 165 -58.36 -26.13 -23.64
N PRO A 166 -59.11 -25.72 -22.58
CA PRO A 166 -59.11 -24.53 -21.73
C PRO A 166 -59.14 -24.81 -20.20
N LYS A 167 -59.06 -23.69 -19.47
CA LYS A 167 -59.11 -23.42 -18.02
C LYS A 167 -60.17 -24.17 -17.19
N ALA A 168 -59.76 -24.61 -16.00
CA ALA A 168 -60.57 -24.59 -14.78
C ALA A 168 -59.71 -24.07 -13.61
N SER A 169 -60.19 -23.01 -12.95
CA SER A 169 -59.50 -22.18 -11.96
C SER A 169 -59.40 -22.86 -10.58
N PRO A 170 -58.29 -22.73 -9.82
CA PRO A 170 -58.30 -22.89 -8.38
C PRO A 170 -58.39 -21.54 -7.66
N LYS A 171 -59.19 -21.51 -6.60
CA LYS A 171 -59.44 -20.37 -5.71
C LYS A 171 -58.13 -19.89 -5.06
N VAL A 172 -57.81 -18.62 -5.30
CA VAL A 172 -56.72 -17.88 -4.65
C VAL A 172 -57.15 -17.51 -3.23
N SER A 173 -56.44 -18.03 -2.22
CA SER A 173 -56.38 -17.43 -0.90
C SER A 173 -55.58 -16.13 -1.01
N LYS A 174 -56.24 -14.99 -0.80
CA LYS A 174 -55.63 -13.66 -0.83
C LYS A 174 -54.62 -13.53 0.32
N LYS A 175 -53.34 -13.72 0.02
CA LYS A 175 -52.23 -13.16 0.82
C LYS A 175 -52.31 -11.63 0.65
N LYS A 176 -52.58 -10.89 1.73
CA LYS A 176 -52.48 -9.43 1.74
C LYS A 176 -51.12 -9.04 1.17
N LYS A 177 -51.10 -8.32 0.04
CA LYS A 177 -49.91 -7.59 -0.40
C LYS A 177 -49.79 -6.41 0.57
N GLU A 178 -48.87 -6.51 1.53
CA GLU A 178 -48.39 -5.34 2.25
C GLU A 178 -47.80 -4.37 1.22
N GLU A 179 -48.20 -3.10 1.27
CA GLU A 179 -47.55 -2.07 0.48
C GLU A 179 -46.08 -1.98 0.89
N PRO A 180 -45.14 -1.85 -0.06
CA PRO A 180 -43.72 -1.78 0.27
C PRO A 180 -43.48 -0.55 1.14
N SER A 181 -42.97 -0.77 2.35
CA SER A 181 -42.58 0.26 3.30
C SER A 181 -41.73 1.34 2.64
N PRO A 182 -42.05 2.64 2.81
CA PRO A 182 -41.32 3.73 2.18
C PRO A 182 -39.86 3.82 2.66
N TYR A 183 -39.54 3.18 3.79
CA TYR A 183 -38.20 3.16 4.39
C TYR A 183 -37.29 2.09 3.81
N ARG A 184 -37.84 1.05 3.15
CA ARG A 184 -37.06 -0.09 2.65
C ARG A 184 -36.04 0.29 1.58
N PRO A 185 -36.33 1.18 0.60
CA PRO A 185 -35.33 1.64 -0.36
C PRO A 185 -34.16 2.32 0.33
N ARG A 186 -34.44 3.19 1.32
CA ARG A 186 -33.40 3.90 2.07
C ARG A 186 -32.57 2.96 2.95
N ALA A 187 -33.21 1.99 3.60
CA ALA A 187 -32.51 0.94 4.34
C ALA A 187 -31.55 0.15 3.45
N LYS A 188 -31.94 -0.11 2.19
CA LYS A 188 -31.06 -0.74 1.21
C LYS A 188 -29.89 0.17 0.83
N GLU A 189 -30.11 1.45 0.55
CA GLU A 189 -29.03 2.42 0.28
C GLU A 189 -28.02 2.48 1.43
N ILE A 190 -28.48 2.49 2.68
CA ILE A 190 -27.62 2.46 3.87
C ILE A 190 -26.84 1.14 3.92
N ALA A 191 -27.49 -0.02 3.67
CA ALA A 191 -26.81 -1.31 3.65
C ALA A 191 -25.71 -1.39 2.58
N GLU A 192 -25.96 -0.84 1.39
CA GLU A 192 -24.97 -0.70 0.33
C GLU A 192 -23.80 0.19 0.77
N ALA A 193 -24.11 1.34 1.37
CA ALA A 193 -23.12 2.29 1.88
C ALA A 193 -22.25 1.68 2.99
N LEU A 194 -22.79 0.79 3.84
CA LEU A 194 -22.02 0.04 4.84
C LEU A 194 -20.97 -0.90 4.20
N VAL A 195 -21.26 -1.48 3.04
CA VAL A 195 -20.29 -2.28 2.27
C VAL A 195 -19.22 -1.39 1.65
N LEU A 196 -19.62 -0.25 1.09
CA LEU A 196 -18.71 0.70 0.45
C LEU A 196 -17.75 1.34 1.47
N ALA A 197 -18.23 1.61 2.69
CA ALA A 197 -17.43 2.14 3.79
C ALA A 197 -16.51 1.10 4.45
N GLY A 198 -16.60 -0.17 4.06
CA GLY A 198 -15.81 -1.23 4.66
C GLY A 198 -16.20 -1.56 6.10
N PHE A 199 -17.43 -1.26 6.51
CA PHE A 199 -17.94 -1.65 7.82
C PHE A 199 -18.31 -3.14 7.85
N ILE A 200 -18.91 -3.60 6.76
CA ILE A 200 -19.18 -5.00 6.46
C ILE A 200 -18.61 -5.35 5.08
N THR A 201 -18.35 -6.64 4.85
CA THR A 201 -18.01 -7.14 3.51
C THR A 201 -18.74 -8.45 3.25
N ALA A 202 -18.99 -8.75 1.98
CA ALA A 202 -19.53 -10.05 1.60
C ALA A 202 -18.54 -11.16 2.02
N TYR A 203 -19.05 -12.24 2.58
CA TYR A 203 -18.25 -13.42 2.96
C TYR A 203 -17.54 -14.03 1.75
N LYS A 204 -18.22 -14.02 0.59
CA LYS A 204 -17.65 -14.36 -0.71
C LYS A 204 -17.85 -13.18 -1.64
N ASP A 205 -16.77 -12.43 -1.85
CA ASP A 205 -16.80 -11.31 -2.76
C ASP A 205 -17.06 -11.78 -4.20
N ARG A 206 -18.13 -11.26 -4.82
CA ARG A 206 -18.58 -11.67 -6.16
C ARG A 206 -17.74 -11.05 -7.27
N VAL A 207 -17.01 -9.98 -6.96
CA VAL A 207 -16.12 -9.31 -7.91
C VAL A 207 -14.84 -10.12 -8.02
N LYS A 208 -14.56 -10.71 -9.18
CA LYS A 208 -13.36 -11.58 -9.34
C LYS A 208 -12.10 -10.80 -9.70
N SER A 209 -12.24 -9.67 -10.37
CA SER A 209 -11.11 -8.84 -10.80
C SER A 209 -10.87 -7.75 -9.76
N TYR A 210 -9.63 -7.62 -9.29
CA TYR A 210 -9.24 -6.56 -8.34
C TYR A 210 -9.23 -5.17 -8.98
N LEU A 211 -9.23 -5.10 -10.32
CA LEU A 211 -9.30 -3.86 -11.11
C LEU A 211 -10.72 -3.53 -11.58
N ALA A 212 -11.73 -4.33 -11.22
CA ALA A 212 -13.09 -4.03 -11.60
C ALA A 212 -13.64 -2.85 -10.79
N ASP A 213 -14.45 -2.03 -11.46
CA ASP A 213 -15.24 -0.99 -10.80
C ASP A 213 -16.15 -1.58 -9.73
N ALA A 214 -16.52 -0.75 -8.76
CA ALA A 214 -17.54 -1.10 -7.78
C ALA A 214 -18.86 -1.45 -8.51
N PRO A 215 -19.46 -2.64 -8.29
CA PRO A 215 -20.79 -2.94 -8.80
C PRO A 215 -21.83 -1.94 -8.30
N LYS A 216 -22.92 -1.80 -9.06
CA LYS A 216 -24.06 -0.95 -8.71
C LYS A 216 -24.83 -1.44 -7.48
N GLU A 217 -24.69 -2.70 -7.14
CA GLU A 217 -25.42 -3.36 -6.05
C GLU A 217 -24.53 -4.45 -5.43
N TYR A 218 -24.33 -4.37 -4.13
CA TYR A 218 -23.64 -5.36 -3.32
C TYR A 218 -24.60 -6.16 -2.46
N VAL A 219 -25.74 -5.62 -2.04
CA VAL A 219 -26.60 -6.22 -1.01
C VAL A 219 -27.78 -6.95 -1.64
N THR A 220 -27.76 -8.28 -1.53
CA THR A 220 -28.90 -9.14 -1.88
C THR A 220 -29.38 -9.92 -0.66
N ASP A 221 -30.66 -10.33 -0.67
CA ASP A 221 -31.32 -10.98 0.48
C ASP A 221 -30.55 -12.20 1.04
N ASN A 222 -29.93 -12.99 0.15
CA ASN A 222 -29.27 -14.25 0.49
C ASN A 222 -27.77 -14.11 0.78
N GLU A 223 -27.20 -12.93 0.57
CA GLU A 223 -25.77 -12.73 0.73
C GLU A 223 -25.41 -12.65 2.20
N LEU A 224 -24.33 -13.34 2.54
CA LEU A 224 -23.82 -13.38 3.91
C LEU A 224 -22.77 -12.29 4.05
N PHE A 225 -23.02 -11.33 4.92
CA PHE A 225 -22.10 -10.27 5.27
C PHE A 225 -21.41 -10.57 6.59
N ILE A 226 -20.20 -10.07 6.70
CA ILE A 226 -19.33 -10.23 7.86
C ILE A 226 -18.79 -8.86 8.26
N PRO A 227 -18.70 -8.55 9.56
CA PRO A 227 -18.12 -7.30 10.01
C PRO A 227 -16.62 -7.27 9.73
N VAL A 228 -16.13 -6.07 9.42
CA VAL A 228 -14.70 -5.77 9.24
C VAL A 228 -14.17 -4.94 10.40
N SER A 229 -15.02 -4.10 11.01
CA SER A 229 -14.64 -3.26 12.14
C SER A 229 -14.11 -4.07 13.31
N ASP A 230 -12.99 -3.62 13.88
CA ASP A 230 -12.37 -4.16 15.09
C ASP A 230 -13.27 -4.03 16.33
N THR A 231 -14.13 -3.02 16.39
CA THR A 231 -15.12 -2.86 17.48
C THR A 231 -16.15 -3.99 17.56
N ILE A 232 -16.40 -4.65 16.42
CA ILE A 232 -17.33 -5.78 16.32
C ILE A 232 -16.55 -7.09 16.38
N THR A 233 -15.51 -7.21 15.55
CA THR A 233 -14.74 -8.45 15.39
C THR A 233 -13.79 -8.74 16.54
N GLU A 234 -13.43 -7.72 17.34
CA GLU A 234 -12.43 -7.79 18.41
C GLU A 234 -11.04 -8.26 17.93
N SER A 235 -10.83 -8.32 16.61
CA SER A 235 -9.56 -8.68 15.98
C SER A 235 -8.62 -7.50 15.96
N LYS A 236 -7.33 -7.76 16.21
CA LYS A 236 -6.25 -6.79 16.06
C LYS A 236 -5.48 -6.96 14.75
N ASP A 237 -5.85 -7.96 13.95
CA ASP A 237 -5.17 -8.22 12.68
C ASP A 237 -5.45 -7.07 11.70
N PRO A 238 -4.42 -6.48 11.09
CA PRO A 238 -4.62 -5.48 10.05
C PRO A 238 -5.44 -6.06 8.91
N THR A 239 -6.45 -5.33 8.48
CA THR A 239 -7.22 -5.60 7.26
C THR A 239 -6.81 -4.61 6.18
N VAL A 240 -7.09 -4.90 4.91
CA VAL A 240 -6.84 -3.92 3.83
C VAL A 240 -7.57 -2.60 4.11
N TRP A 241 -8.80 -2.67 4.65
CA TRP A 241 -9.60 -1.51 5.06
C TRP A 241 -8.91 -0.66 6.14
N SER A 242 -8.31 -1.30 7.15
CA SER A 242 -7.67 -0.60 8.27
C SER A 242 -6.40 0.16 7.87
N VAL A 243 -5.81 -0.17 6.71
CA VAL A 243 -4.54 0.42 6.26
C VAL A 243 -4.67 1.32 5.04
N VAL A 244 -5.92 1.65 4.61
CA VAL A 244 -6.19 2.55 3.46
C VAL A 244 -5.64 3.96 3.69
N ASP A 245 -5.77 4.46 4.90
CA ASP A 245 -5.28 5.80 5.24
C ASP A 245 -3.73 5.82 5.22
N GLY A 246 -3.16 6.64 4.34
CA GLY A 246 -1.71 6.76 4.14
C GLY A 246 -1.11 5.75 3.15
N MET A 247 -1.89 4.96 2.43
CA MET A 247 -1.35 4.13 1.34
C MET A 247 -0.75 5.01 0.24
N ILE A 248 0.47 4.69 -0.16
CA ILE A 248 1.12 5.28 -1.35
C ILE A 248 1.39 4.25 -2.44
N TYR A 249 1.26 2.97 -2.10
CA TYR A 249 1.27 1.85 -3.04
C TYR A 249 0.30 0.79 -2.56
N ALA A 250 -0.50 0.27 -3.48
CA ALA A 250 -1.40 -0.85 -3.23
C ALA A 250 -1.62 -1.59 -4.54
N SER A 251 -1.06 -2.78 -4.71
CA SER A 251 -1.23 -3.55 -5.94
C SER A 251 -0.96 -5.04 -5.74
N GLN A 252 -1.38 -5.84 -6.72
CA GLN A 252 -1.07 -7.25 -6.76
C GLN A 252 0.36 -7.46 -7.29
N VAL A 253 1.17 -8.15 -6.50
CA VAL A 253 2.57 -8.49 -6.81
C VAL A 253 2.72 -10.00 -6.75
N LYS A 254 3.70 -10.55 -7.47
CA LYS A 254 4.06 -11.96 -7.36
C LYS A 254 5.09 -12.14 -6.25
N ARG A 255 4.81 -13.01 -5.29
CA ARG A 255 5.72 -13.39 -4.21
C ARG A 255 6.25 -14.79 -4.43
N LYS A 256 7.56 -15.00 -4.30
CA LYS A 256 8.17 -16.34 -4.40
C LYS A 256 7.52 -17.28 -3.38
N ALA A 257 7.04 -18.43 -3.84
CA ALA A 257 6.42 -19.44 -2.99
C ALA A 257 6.76 -20.85 -3.50
N GLY A 258 7.29 -21.70 -2.60
CA GLY A 258 7.63 -23.10 -2.88
C GLY A 258 8.79 -23.30 -3.86
N VAL A 259 9.15 -24.56 -4.10
CA VAL A 259 10.27 -24.96 -4.97
C VAL A 259 9.95 -24.75 -6.47
N PHE A 260 8.66 -24.66 -6.82
CA PHE A 260 8.19 -24.49 -8.21
C PHE A 260 8.09 -23.03 -8.67
N SER A 261 8.60 -22.07 -7.89
CA SER A 261 8.49 -20.64 -8.21
C SER A 261 9.10 -20.26 -9.57
N ALA A 262 10.08 -21.03 -10.06
CA ALA A 262 10.67 -20.84 -11.38
C ALA A 262 9.67 -21.04 -12.54
N PHE A 263 8.62 -21.87 -12.35
CA PHE A 263 7.57 -22.10 -13.34
C PHE A 263 6.37 -21.18 -13.16
N THR A 264 5.99 -20.85 -11.92
CA THR A 264 4.79 -20.04 -11.64
C THR A 264 5.05 -18.54 -11.62
N GLN A 265 6.33 -18.13 -11.68
CA GLN A 265 6.77 -16.75 -11.45
C GLN A 265 6.39 -16.17 -10.07
N GLY A 266 5.92 -17.03 -9.14
CA GLY A 266 5.43 -16.66 -7.80
C GLY A 266 3.93 -16.88 -7.61
N LYS A 267 3.47 -16.69 -6.36
CA LYS A 267 2.04 -16.65 -5.99
C LYS A 267 1.60 -15.20 -5.90
N ASP A 268 0.36 -14.92 -6.30
CA ASP A 268 -0.24 -13.60 -6.11
C ASP A 268 -0.36 -13.24 -4.63
N VAL A 269 0.08 -12.03 -4.30
CA VAL A 269 -0.09 -11.38 -3.01
C VAL A 269 -0.49 -9.93 -3.27
N TYR A 270 -1.34 -9.37 -2.43
CA TYR A 270 -1.66 -7.96 -2.48
C TYR A 270 -0.76 -7.21 -1.50
N VAL A 271 0.00 -6.24 -1.99
CA VAL A 271 1.00 -5.51 -1.21
C VAL A 271 0.51 -4.09 -1.00
N VAL A 272 0.59 -3.61 0.24
CA VAL A 272 0.31 -2.24 0.60
C VAL A 272 1.54 -1.62 1.25
N ALA A 273 2.01 -0.49 0.71
CA ALA A 273 3.06 0.31 1.32
C ALA A 273 2.43 1.61 1.85
N ASN A 274 2.61 1.87 3.15
CA ASN A 274 1.89 2.93 3.85
C ASN A 274 2.86 3.96 4.45
N GLU A 275 2.72 5.21 4.00
CA GLU A 275 3.54 6.35 4.41
C GLU A 275 3.27 6.76 5.86
N LYS A 276 2.02 6.68 6.31
CA LYS A 276 1.61 7.11 7.65
C LYS A 276 2.10 6.15 8.72
N THR A 277 1.96 4.84 8.49
CA THR A 277 2.41 3.83 9.46
C THR A 277 3.88 3.45 9.30
N LYS A 278 4.54 3.86 8.21
CA LYS A 278 5.91 3.43 7.85
C LYS A 278 6.05 1.91 7.88
N LYS A 279 5.07 1.24 7.26
CA LYS A 279 5.01 -0.23 7.18
C LYS A 279 4.67 -0.68 5.76
N ILE A 280 5.10 -1.90 5.45
CA ILE A 280 4.61 -2.67 4.31
C ILE A 280 3.77 -3.84 4.83
N TYR A 281 2.63 -4.08 4.17
CA TYR A 281 1.68 -5.14 4.51
C TYR A 281 1.51 -6.07 3.32
N PHE A 282 1.39 -7.36 3.62
CA PHE A 282 1.13 -8.41 2.65
C PHE A 282 -0.23 -9.04 2.94
N PHE A 283 -1.06 -9.17 1.93
CA PHE A 283 -2.41 -9.70 2.04
C PHE A 283 -2.66 -10.79 1.00
N GLU A 284 -3.56 -11.72 1.28
CA GLU A 284 -3.96 -12.74 0.29
C GLU A 284 -4.71 -12.12 -0.90
N SER A 285 -5.40 -10.99 -0.69
CA SER A 285 -6.12 -10.26 -1.72
C SER A 285 -6.36 -8.80 -1.31
N ASP A 286 -6.82 -8.00 -2.25
CA ASP A 286 -7.23 -6.60 -2.08
C ASP A 286 -8.47 -6.39 -1.19
N VAL A 287 -9.11 -7.47 -0.72
CA VAL A 287 -10.25 -7.45 0.23
C VAL A 287 -9.97 -8.29 1.47
N ALA A 288 -8.71 -8.63 1.71
CA ALA A 288 -8.32 -9.47 2.83
C ALA A 288 -8.61 -8.81 4.19
N ARG A 289 -8.98 -9.66 5.15
CA ARG A 289 -9.37 -9.28 6.51
C ARG A 289 -8.32 -9.65 7.56
N ALA A 290 -7.14 -10.05 7.10
CA ALA A 290 -5.97 -10.31 7.94
C ALA A 290 -4.73 -10.18 7.06
N ALA A 291 -3.70 -9.53 7.59
CA ALA A 291 -2.40 -9.50 6.96
C ALA A 291 -1.73 -10.88 7.05
N LEU A 292 -1.09 -11.30 5.97
CA LEU A 292 -0.18 -12.45 5.93
C LEU A 292 1.14 -12.13 6.62
N ALA A 293 1.59 -10.87 6.50
CA ALA A 293 2.78 -10.35 7.14
C ALA A 293 2.73 -8.81 7.13
N GLU A 294 3.39 -8.19 8.10
CA GLU A 294 3.66 -6.77 8.13
C GLU A 294 5.10 -6.53 8.61
N TYR A 295 5.74 -5.49 8.08
CA TYR A 295 7.12 -5.15 8.44
C TYR A 295 7.28 -3.63 8.56
N ASN A 296 8.01 -3.18 9.57
CA ASN A 296 8.43 -1.78 9.69
C ASN A 296 9.54 -1.50 8.67
N THR A 297 9.37 -0.46 7.87
CA THR A 297 10.28 -0.15 6.76
C THR A 297 11.65 0.32 7.23
N ALA A 298 11.77 0.89 8.43
CA ALA A 298 13.06 1.29 9.01
C ALA A 298 14.05 0.12 9.17
N ASP A 299 13.50 -1.09 9.30
CA ASP A 299 14.24 -2.34 9.50
C ASP A 299 14.46 -3.12 8.18
N ILE A 300 13.95 -2.60 7.05
CA ILE A 300 14.03 -3.26 5.76
C ILE A 300 15.24 -2.76 4.98
N LEU A 301 16.07 -3.72 4.56
CA LEU A 301 17.04 -3.51 3.49
C LEU A 301 16.44 -4.00 2.17
N VAL A 302 16.36 -3.12 1.18
CA VAL A 302 15.82 -3.41 -0.15
C VAL A 302 16.97 -3.61 -1.14
N GLN A 303 16.85 -4.63 -1.98
CA GLN A 303 17.83 -4.98 -3.00
C GLN A 303 17.10 -5.36 -4.28
N PHE A 304 17.70 -5.09 -5.44
CA PHE A 304 17.26 -5.78 -6.66
C PHE A 304 17.64 -7.25 -6.57
N ASP A 305 16.81 -8.11 -7.15
CA ASP A 305 17.08 -9.54 -7.23
C ASP A 305 16.84 -10.02 -8.66
N ASN A 306 17.90 -10.06 -9.44
CA ASN A 306 17.86 -10.63 -10.79
C ASN A 306 18.12 -12.14 -10.79
N SER A 307 18.46 -12.71 -9.63
CA SER A 307 18.82 -14.12 -9.48
C SER A 307 17.60 -15.05 -9.49
N HIS A 308 16.44 -14.58 -9.01
CA HIS A 308 15.20 -15.35 -9.04
C HIS A 308 14.20 -14.84 -10.07
N PHE A 309 14.14 -13.53 -10.29
CA PHE A 309 13.20 -12.91 -11.22
C PHE A 309 13.89 -11.81 -12.01
N GLN A 310 13.60 -11.69 -13.32
CA GLN A 310 14.21 -10.63 -14.14
C GLN A 310 13.98 -9.22 -13.57
N PHE A 311 12.83 -8.99 -12.92
CA PHE A 311 12.45 -7.73 -12.28
C PHE A 311 12.15 -7.95 -10.80
N GLY A 312 13.03 -8.67 -10.12
CA GLY A 312 12.87 -9.03 -8.72
C GLY A 312 13.26 -7.92 -7.75
N VAL A 313 12.54 -7.81 -6.63
CA VAL A 313 12.91 -7.01 -5.46
C VAL A 313 12.97 -7.94 -4.26
N LYS A 314 14.10 -7.88 -3.54
CA LYS A 314 14.31 -8.59 -2.28
C LYS A 314 14.19 -7.61 -1.13
N LEU A 315 13.29 -7.91 -0.21
CA LEU A 315 13.19 -7.22 1.08
C LEU A 315 13.87 -8.11 2.12
N VAL A 316 14.88 -7.60 2.81
CA VAL A 316 15.58 -8.30 3.88
C VAL A 316 15.21 -7.66 5.21
N TYR A 317 14.80 -8.49 6.18
CA TYR A 317 14.42 -8.09 7.53
C TYR A 317 15.01 -9.11 8.52
N GLY A 318 16.09 -8.72 9.21
CA GLY A 318 16.88 -9.65 10.03
C GLY A 318 17.36 -10.85 9.20
N GLU A 319 17.04 -12.06 9.64
CA GLU A 319 17.38 -13.32 8.94
C GLU A 319 16.34 -13.73 7.87
N LYS A 320 15.21 -13.02 7.78
CA LYS A 320 14.13 -13.33 6.83
C LYS A 320 14.24 -12.47 5.58
N CYS A 321 13.68 -12.97 4.48
CA CYS A 321 13.51 -12.15 3.29
C CYS A 321 12.22 -12.45 2.53
N GLU A 322 11.72 -11.43 1.85
CA GLU A 322 10.65 -11.52 0.86
C GLU A 322 11.24 -11.34 -0.53
N LEU A 323 10.91 -12.25 -1.45
CA LEU A 323 11.31 -12.16 -2.85
C LEU A 323 10.06 -11.88 -3.69
N LEU A 324 10.04 -10.72 -4.31
CA LEU A 324 8.91 -10.19 -5.05
C LEU A 324 9.28 -10.01 -6.51
N ASN A 325 8.36 -10.32 -7.41
CA ASN A 325 8.50 -10.11 -8.85
C ASN A 325 7.50 -9.05 -9.29
N LEU A 326 8.03 -7.95 -9.82
CA LEU A 326 7.25 -6.79 -10.25
C LEU A 326 6.89 -6.87 -11.74
N VAL A 327 7.21 -7.96 -12.45
CA VAL A 327 6.82 -8.27 -13.84
C VAL A 327 7.41 -7.35 -14.91
N THR A 328 7.53 -6.05 -14.67
CA THR A 328 8.21 -5.09 -15.55
C THR A 328 9.23 -4.25 -14.77
N LYS A 329 10.16 -3.65 -15.51
CA LYS A 329 11.17 -2.76 -14.95
C LYS A 329 10.57 -1.51 -14.33
N GLU A 330 9.61 -0.90 -15.01
CA GLU A 330 8.94 0.32 -14.55
C GLU A 330 8.24 0.08 -13.21
N GLN A 331 7.59 -1.09 -13.06
CA GLN A 331 6.96 -1.50 -11.80
C GLN A 331 8.00 -1.78 -10.71
N GLN A 332 9.14 -2.39 -11.05
CA GLN A 332 10.27 -2.63 -10.15
C GLN A 332 10.82 -1.33 -9.57
N GLU A 333 11.08 -0.34 -10.43
CA GLU A 333 11.62 0.97 -10.04
C GLU A 333 10.60 1.78 -9.25
N ALA A 334 9.34 1.82 -9.68
CA ALA A 334 8.27 2.51 -8.94
C ALA A 334 8.08 1.91 -7.54
N PHE A 335 8.12 0.59 -7.43
CA PHE A 335 8.00 -0.10 -6.14
C PHE A 335 9.22 0.16 -5.24
N LEU A 336 10.44 0.13 -5.78
CA LEU A 336 11.63 0.50 -5.03
C LEU A 336 11.53 1.94 -4.49
N ASN A 337 11.21 2.91 -5.35
CA ASN A 337 11.09 4.31 -4.94
C ASN A 337 10.05 4.48 -3.82
N THR A 338 8.90 3.81 -3.94
CA THR A 338 7.87 3.77 -2.88
C THR A 338 8.47 3.31 -1.54
N LEU A 339 9.25 2.23 -1.54
CA LEU A 339 9.86 1.70 -0.32
C LEU A 339 10.84 2.70 0.31
N LEU A 340 11.63 3.39 -0.52
CA LEU A 340 12.55 4.43 -0.06
C LEU A 340 11.81 5.62 0.54
N ASP A 341 10.71 6.06 -0.08
CA ASP A 341 9.89 7.18 0.39
C ASP A 341 9.25 6.90 1.77
N ILE A 342 8.99 5.63 2.07
CA ILE A 342 8.50 5.21 3.40
C ILE A 342 9.61 4.78 4.36
N GLY A 343 10.89 5.02 4.02
CA GLY A 343 12.01 4.89 4.95
C GLY A 343 12.76 3.56 4.92
N ALA A 344 12.53 2.71 3.91
CA ALA A 344 13.40 1.56 3.68
C ALA A 344 14.77 2.01 3.19
N LYS A 345 15.80 1.21 3.45
CA LYS A 345 17.17 1.50 3.03
C LYS A 345 17.52 0.62 1.83
N TYR A 346 17.99 1.23 0.75
CA TYR A 346 18.56 0.48 -0.37
C TYR A 346 19.97 -0.01 -0.02
N ARG A 347 20.27 -1.26 -0.33
CA ARG A 347 21.65 -1.78 -0.33
C ARG A 347 21.91 -2.53 -1.62
N GLU A 348 22.96 -2.12 -2.32
CA GLU A 348 23.52 -2.91 -3.40
C GLU A 348 24.43 -3.98 -2.80
N VAL A 349 24.26 -5.25 -3.21
CA VAL A 349 25.05 -6.39 -2.70
C VAL A 349 25.85 -7.07 -3.79
N TYR A 350 26.03 -6.38 -4.91
CA TYR A 350 26.73 -6.88 -6.08
C TYR A 350 27.98 -6.04 -6.32
N ASN A 351 29.02 -6.67 -6.84
CA ASN A 351 30.32 -6.04 -7.13
C ASN A 351 31.02 -5.46 -5.88
N LEU A 352 30.98 -6.19 -4.76
CA LEU A 352 31.63 -5.79 -3.49
C LEU A 352 33.11 -5.41 -3.66
N ALA A 353 33.84 -6.09 -4.56
CA ALA A 353 35.22 -5.75 -4.86
C ALA A 353 35.39 -4.31 -5.40
N ALA A 354 34.44 -3.83 -6.20
CA ALA A 354 34.45 -2.44 -6.68
C ALA A 354 34.07 -1.44 -5.57
N GLU A 355 33.19 -1.83 -4.65
CA GLU A 355 32.85 -1.02 -3.46
C GLU A 355 34.04 -0.87 -2.49
N GLU A 356 34.85 -1.92 -2.38
CA GLU A 356 36.05 -1.98 -1.53
C GLU A 356 37.27 -1.27 -2.13
N ALA A 357 37.22 -0.87 -3.41
CA ALA A 357 38.29 -0.11 -4.04
C ALA A 357 38.64 1.13 -3.19
N LYS A 358 39.93 1.48 -3.14
CA LYS A 358 40.43 2.64 -2.37
C LYS A 358 40.50 3.91 -3.20
N SER A 359 40.49 3.78 -4.52
CA SER A 359 40.55 4.89 -5.45
C SER A 359 39.77 4.57 -6.72
N PHE A 360 39.24 5.61 -7.37
CA PHE A 360 38.66 5.51 -8.71
C PHE A 360 39.64 4.89 -9.71
N TYR A 361 40.94 5.08 -9.53
CA TYR A 361 41.99 4.58 -10.44
C TYR A 361 42.17 3.06 -10.42
N GLU A 362 41.66 2.36 -9.40
CA GLU A 362 41.71 0.88 -9.33
C GLU A 362 40.65 0.22 -10.23
N LEU A 363 39.77 1.00 -10.83
CA LEU A 363 38.63 0.52 -11.59
C LEU A 363 38.97 0.43 -13.08
N THR A 364 38.29 -0.48 -13.77
CA THR A 364 38.30 -0.57 -15.23
C THR A 364 36.89 -0.51 -15.78
N ASP A 365 36.78 -0.09 -17.03
CA ASP A 365 35.52 -0.12 -17.74
C ASP A 365 35.72 -0.25 -19.26
N PHE A 366 34.63 -0.29 -20.04
CA PHE A 366 34.70 -0.45 -21.50
C PHE A 366 34.24 0.78 -22.27
N ASP A 367 35.02 1.20 -23.26
CA ASP A 367 34.64 2.26 -24.18
C ASP A 367 33.55 1.80 -25.17
N MET A 368 33.06 2.72 -26.00
CA MET A 368 32.04 2.40 -27.00
C MET A 368 32.45 1.34 -28.04
N ASP A 369 33.75 1.12 -28.24
CA ASP A 369 34.30 0.13 -29.15
C ASP A 369 34.64 -1.19 -28.41
N LYS A 370 34.16 -1.31 -27.16
CA LYS A 370 34.33 -2.46 -26.26
C LYS A 370 35.78 -2.74 -25.89
N LYS A 371 36.64 -1.72 -25.98
CA LYS A 371 38.00 -1.81 -25.49
C LYS A 371 38.00 -1.48 -24.00
N GLU A 372 38.72 -2.28 -23.21
CA GLU A 372 38.93 -1.99 -21.80
C GLU A 372 39.79 -0.71 -21.65
N VAL A 373 39.35 0.15 -20.74
CA VAL A 373 39.97 1.42 -20.35
C VAL A 373 40.21 1.36 -18.84
N ASN A 374 41.45 1.62 -18.43
CA ASN A 374 41.80 1.71 -17.02
C ASN A 374 41.53 3.13 -16.51
N MET A 375 40.86 3.28 -15.37
CA MET A 375 40.56 4.62 -14.84
C MET A 375 41.81 5.38 -14.36
N ASP A 376 42.93 4.71 -14.11
CA ASP A 376 44.26 5.31 -13.86
C ASP A 376 44.78 6.11 -15.07
N GLU A 377 44.24 5.91 -16.28
CA GLU A 377 44.52 6.78 -17.44
C GLU A 377 44.14 8.25 -17.17
N TYR A 378 43.24 8.49 -16.21
CA TYR A 378 42.78 9.82 -15.81
C TYR A 378 43.48 10.35 -14.54
N LYS A 379 44.63 9.77 -14.15
CA LYS A 379 45.39 10.20 -12.96
C LYS A 379 45.80 11.67 -13.03
N GLY A 380 45.62 12.39 -11.93
CA GLY A 380 45.93 13.82 -11.84
C GLY A 380 44.91 14.75 -12.49
N LYS A 381 43.83 14.20 -13.08
CA LYS A 381 42.71 14.95 -13.65
C LYS A 381 41.54 15.05 -12.68
N VAL A 382 40.77 16.11 -12.81
CA VAL A 382 39.44 16.19 -12.19
C VAL A 382 38.47 15.47 -13.12
N VAL A 383 37.75 14.47 -12.62
CA VAL A 383 36.92 13.61 -13.46
C VAL A 383 35.43 13.80 -13.11
N LEU A 384 34.64 14.21 -14.09
CA LEU A 384 33.18 14.29 -13.98
C LEU A 384 32.55 13.06 -14.64
N VAL A 385 32.06 12.12 -13.82
CA VAL A 385 31.37 10.91 -14.26
C VAL A 385 29.87 11.18 -14.34
N VAL A 386 29.24 10.86 -15.47
CA VAL A 386 27.80 11.11 -15.68
C VAL A 386 27.11 9.96 -16.40
N ASN A 387 25.98 9.47 -15.88
CA ASN A 387 25.11 8.58 -16.65
C ASN A 387 24.24 9.39 -17.60
N VAL A 388 24.25 9.08 -18.90
CA VAL A 388 23.59 9.91 -19.92
C VAL A 388 22.47 9.17 -20.64
N SER A 389 21.58 9.96 -21.24
CA SER A 389 20.61 9.46 -22.19
C SER A 389 20.27 10.45 -23.32
N SER A 390 19.78 9.94 -24.44
CA SER A 390 19.45 10.59 -25.69
C SER A 390 17.97 10.98 -25.77
N LYS A 391 17.05 10.23 -25.14
CA LYS A 391 15.60 10.50 -25.19
C LYS A 391 15.03 11.03 -23.88
N CYS A 392 15.86 11.66 -23.06
CA CYS A 392 15.46 12.23 -21.79
C CYS A 392 15.13 13.72 -21.93
N GLY A 393 14.16 14.21 -21.16
CA GLY A 393 13.81 15.65 -21.15
C GLY A 393 14.95 16.56 -20.68
N LEU A 394 15.95 16.01 -19.98
CA LEU A 394 17.14 16.72 -19.49
C LEU A 394 18.29 16.78 -20.52
N THR A 395 18.21 15.96 -21.57
CA THR A 395 19.22 15.85 -22.63
C THR A 395 19.55 17.18 -23.31
N PRO A 396 18.57 18.03 -23.71
CA PRO A 396 18.84 19.26 -24.43
C PRO A 396 19.60 20.32 -23.63
N THR A 397 19.62 20.21 -22.30
CA THR A 397 20.36 21.13 -21.41
C THR A 397 21.68 20.50 -20.95
N ASN A 398 21.67 19.23 -20.56
CA ASN A 398 22.84 18.60 -19.97
C ASN A 398 23.99 18.43 -20.97
N TYR A 399 23.74 17.94 -22.19
CA TYR A 399 24.84 17.75 -23.15
C TYR A 399 25.55 19.07 -23.51
N PRO A 400 24.84 20.16 -23.86
CA PRO A 400 25.49 21.44 -24.13
C PRO A 400 26.30 21.98 -22.95
N GLU A 401 25.76 21.93 -21.74
CA GLU A 401 26.46 22.47 -20.56
C GLU A 401 27.67 21.60 -20.16
N LEU A 402 27.57 20.27 -20.27
CA LEU A 402 28.72 19.38 -20.09
C LEU A 402 29.82 19.67 -21.10
N GLN A 403 29.44 19.85 -22.37
CA GLN A 403 30.39 20.18 -23.43
C GLN A 403 31.05 21.54 -23.18
N GLN A 404 30.27 22.53 -22.75
CA GLN A 404 30.78 23.86 -22.41
C GLN A 404 31.82 23.81 -21.27
N LEU A 405 31.56 23.04 -20.22
CA LEU A 405 32.54 22.84 -19.14
C LEU A 405 33.79 22.13 -19.66
N TYR A 406 33.62 21.09 -20.48
CA TYR A 406 34.72 20.33 -21.05
C TYR A 406 35.61 21.20 -21.94
N ASP A 407 35.03 21.97 -22.86
CA ASP A 407 35.77 22.92 -23.72
C ASP A 407 36.55 23.95 -22.90
N LYS A 408 35.96 24.42 -21.78
CA LYS A 408 36.55 25.45 -20.94
C LYS A 408 37.74 24.94 -20.12
N TYR A 409 37.66 23.71 -19.59
CA TYR A 409 38.59 23.23 -18.56
C TYR A 409 39.42 22.01 -18.95
N THR A 410 39.30 21.48 -20.16
CA THR A 410 40.11 20.33 -20.64
C THR A 410 41.61 20.59 -20.46
N GLU A 411 42.08 21.77 -20.88
CA GLU A 411 43.50 22.16 -20.79
C GLU A 411 43.98 22.31 -19.33
N GLU A 412 43.08 22.65 -18.41
CA GLU A 412 43.36 22.76 -16.97
C GLU A 412 43.31 21.40 -16.25
N GLY A 413 42.78 20.38 -16.93
CA GLY A 413 42.77 18.99 -16.47
C GLY A 413 41.39 18.45 -16.05
N LEU A 414 40.29 19.04 -16.52
CA LEU A 414 38.96 18.43 -16.41
C LEU A 414 38.79 17.33 -17.49
N VAL A 415 38.20 16.21 -17.11
CA VAL A 415 37.72 15.19 -18.06
C VAL A 415 36.27 14.82 -17.72
N VAL A 416 35.39 14.84 -18.72
CA VAL A 416 34.02 14.35 -18.58
C VAL A 416 33.95 12.92 -19.12
N LEU A 417 33.42 11.98 -18.36
CA LEU A 417 33.22 10.59 -18.78
C LEU A 417 31.72 10.30 -18.82
N ALA A 418 31.19 10.04 -20.01
CA ALA A 418 29.76 9.81 -20.21
C ALA A 418 29.44 8.32 -20.38
N PHE A 419 28.47 7.85 -19.58
CA PHE A 419 28.06 6.45 -19.49
C PHE A 419 26.59 6.31 -19.91
N PRO A 420 26.29 5.98 -21.18
CA PRO A 420 24.92 5.77 -21.63
C PRO A 420 24.25 4.64 -20.85
N CYS A 421 23.00 4.84 -20.43
CA CYS A 421 22.29 3.88 -19.61
C CYS A 421 20.81 3.80 -19.99
N ASN A 422 20.32 2.60 -20.29
CA ASN A 422 18.92 2.39 -20.68
C ASN A 422 18.02 2.00 -19.49
N GLN A 423 18.50 2.17 -18.25
CA GLN A 423 17.71 1.73 -17.10
C GLN A 423 16.50 2.64 -16.84
N PHE A 424 16.61 3.92 -17.12
CA PHE A 424 15.62 4.91 -16.73
C PHE A 424 14.60 5.16 -17.86
N ALA A 425 13.41 4.60 -17.70
CA ALA A 425 12.27 4.70 -18.64
C ALA A 425 12.60 4.35 -20.11
N GLY A 426 13.60 3.48 -20.34
CA GLY A 426 13.97 3.03 -21.68
C GLY A 426 14.45 4.16 -22.61
N GLN A 427 15.02 5.23 -22.05
CA GLN A 427 15.38 6.44 -22.80
C GLN A 427 16.69 6.34 -23.61
N GLU A 428 17.42 5.22 -23.48
CA GLU A 428 18.64 4.90 -24.26
C GLU A 428 18.52 3.61 -25.09
N PRO A 429 17.52 3.51 -25.99
CA PRO A 429 17.28 2.26 -26.70
C PRO A 429 18.34 1.97 -27.77
N GLY A 430 19.03 2.99 -28.29
CA GLY A 430 19.88 2.88 -29.48
C GLY A 430 21.17 2.07 -29.29
N THR A 431 21.79 1.67 -30.40
CA THR A 431 23.11 1.00 -30.41
C THR A 431 24.24 2.00 -30.14
N HIS A 432 25.47 1.53 -29.93
CA HIS A 432 26.63 2.42 -29.71
C HIS A 432 26.83 3.40 -30.88
N GLU A 433 26.62 2.94 -32.12
CA GLU A 433 26.72 3.74 -33.33
C GLU A 433 25.64 4.82 -33.39
N GLU A 434 24.39 4.46 -33.05
CA GLU A 434 23.27 5.41 -33.01
C GLU A 434 23.47 6.46 -31.91
N ILE A 435 24.03 6.07 -30.76
CA ILE A 435 24.36 7.00 -29.66
C ILE A 435 25.48 7.95 -30.08
N LYS A 436 26.58 7.42 -30.65
CA LYS A 436 27.68 8.24 -31.20
C LYS A 436 27.18 9.23 -32.25
N GLU A 437 26.26 8.82 -33.12
CA GLU A 437 25.66 9.72 -34.10
C GLU A 437 24.75 10.78 -33.46
N PHE A 438 23.92 10.37 -32.50
CA PHE A 438 23.01 11.28 -31.80
C PHE A 438 23.74 12.42 -31.11
N VAL A 439 24.84 12.15 -30.40
CA VAL A 439 25.55 13.17 -29.62
C VAL A 439 26.29 14.20 -30.48
N LYS A 440 26.51 13.93 -31.78
CA LYS A 440 27.12 14.90 -32.71
C LYS A 440 26.31 16.18 -32.83
N GLN A 441 24.98 16.12 -32.69
CA GLN A 441 24.14 17.33 -32.75
C GLN A 441 24.44 18.32 -31.61
N TYR A 442 25.04 17.84 -30.52
CA TYR A 442 25.47 18.63 -29.37
C TYR A 442 26.98 18.92 -29.38
N ASN A 443 27.68 18.54 -30.47
CA ASN A 443 29.13 18.67 -30.60
C ASN A 443 29.90 18.01 -29.44
N VAL A 444 29.44 16.87 -28.94
CA VAL A 444 30.11 16.17 -27.84
C VAL A 444 31.49 15.69 -28.27
N THR A 445 32.53 16.12 -27.53
CA THR A 445 33.93 15.73 -27.76
C THR A 445 34.56 14.98 -26.57
N PHE A 446 33.89 14.93 -25.43
CA PHE A 446 34.34 14.16 -24.28
C PHE A 446 34.12 12.64 -24.49
N PRO A 447 34.92 11.77 -23.82
CA PRO A 447 34.79 10.32 -23.92
C PRO A 447 33.39 9.77 -23.61
N LEU A 448 32.93 8.83 -24.44
CA LEU A 448 31.76 8.00 -24.19
C LEU A 448 32.16 6.54 -23.97
N PHE A 449 31.56 5.94 -22.95
CA PHE A 449 31.70 4.53 -22.62
C PHE A 449 30.57 3.70 -23.24
N GLU A 450 30.71 2.37 -23.28
CA GLU A 450 29.63 1.52 -23.78
C GLU A 450 28.34 1.67 -22.99
N LYS A 451 27.20 1.32 -23.60
CA LYS A 451 25.91 1.36 -22.91
C LYS A 451 25.81 0.20 -21.91
N HIS A 452 25.63 0.50 -20.63
CA HIS A 452 25.49 -0.53 -19.60
C HIS A 452 24.63 -0.05 -18.41
N ASP A 453 24.29 -0.98 -17.53
CA ASP A 453 23.53 -0.74 -16.30
C ASP A 453 24.38 -0.02 -15.24
N VAL A 454 23.80 0.93 -14.51
CA VAL A 454 24.44 1.66 -13.40
C VAL A 454 23.89 1.27 -12.03
N ASN A 455 22.78 0.51 -12.00
CA ASN A 455 22.14 -0.05 -10.81
C ASN A 455 21.96 -1.56 -10.93
N GLY A 456 21.86 -2.23 -9.78
CA GLY A 456 21.53 -3.65 -9.67
C GLY A 456 22.73 -4.56 -9.87
N SER A 457 22.47 -5.85 -10.09
CA SER A 457 23.52 -6.87 -10.15
C SER A 457 24.53 -6.69 -11.28
N ASN A 458 24.12 -5.99 -12.33
CA ASN A 458 24.92 -5.73 -13.50
C ASN A 458 25.43 -4.28 -13.52
N ALA A 459 25.38 -3.57 -12.38
CA ALA A 459 25.94 -2.23 -12.30
C ALA A 459 27.42 -2.26 -12.64
N ARG A 460 27.90 -1.29 -13.42
CA ARG A 460 29.33 -1.17 -13.72
C ARG A 460 30.16 -0.93 -12.45
N PRO A 461 31.44 -1.35 -12.39
CA PRO A 461 32.33 -1.11 -11.25
C PRO A 461 32.41 0.37 -10.86
N VAL A 462 32.54 1.26 -11.84
CA VAL A 462 32.60 2.72 -11.63
C VAL A 462 31.41 3.24 -10.84
N PHE A 463 30.18 2.92 -11.25
CA PHE A 463 28.98 3.37 -10.54
C PHE A 463 28.77 2.64 -9.21
N THR A 464 29.19 1.38 -9.09
CA THR A 464 29.15 0.65 -7.81
C THR A 464 30.01 1.38 -6.77
N TYR A 465 31.27 1.67 -7.12
CA TYR A 465 32.19 2.41 -6.26
C TYR A 465 31.67 3.80 -5.88
N LEU A 466 31.29 4.61 -6.87
CA LEU A 466 30.89 6.00 -6.65
C LEU A 466 29.64 6.12 -5.79
N LYS A 467 28.64 5.27 -6.00
CA LYS A 467 27.42 5.26 -5.19
C LYS A 467 27.69 4.80 -3.76
N ALA A 468 28.66 3.91 -3.56
CA ALA A 468 29.05 3.46 -2.23
C ALA A 468 29.77 4.55 -1.43
N LYS A 469 30.72 5.26 -2.06
CA LYS A 469 31.48 6.34 -1.40
C LYS A 469 30.69 7.63 -1.25
N LEU A 470 29.79 7.93 -2.19
CA LEU A 470 28.93 9.12 -2.18
C LEU A 470 27.45 8.73 -2.30
N PRO A 471 26.82 8.24 -1.21
CA PRO A 471 25.41 7.89 -1.20
C PRO A 471 24.53 9.07 -1.60
N GLY A 472 23.40 8.78 -2.26
CA GLY A 472 22.31 9.75 -2.36
C GLY A 472 21.53 9.85 -1.04
N THR A 473 20.61 10.82 -0.96
CA THR A 473 19.75 11.07 0.21
C THR A 473 18.94 9.85 0.66
N PHE A 474 18.73 8.86 -0.20
CA PHE A 474 17.96 7.64 0.07
C PHE A 474 18.77 6.35 -0.19
N GLY A 475 20.09 6.44 -0.07
CA GLY A 475 21.03 5.33 -0.27
C GLY A 475 21.74 5.35 -1.63
N ASN A 476 22.36 4.22 -1.95
CA ASN A 476 23.35 4.09 -3.04
C ASN A 476 22.69 3.77 -4.40
N TYR A 477 21.53 4.36 -4.69
CA TYR A 477 20.75 4.09 -5.91
C TYR A 477 20.69 5.34 -6.80
N ILE A 478 21.02 5.18 -8.10
CA ILE A 478 20.83 6.24 -9.09
C ILE A 478 19.35 6.32 -9.42
N LYS A 479 18.75 7.49 -9.22
CA LYS A 479 17.30 7.69 -9.41
C LYS A 479 16.91 7.95 -10.85
N TRP A 480 17.79 8.54 -11.67
CA TRP A 480 17.46 8.95 -13.04
C TRP A 480 18.69 9.17 -13.92
N ASN A 481 18.42 9.44 -15.20
CA ASN A 481 19.40 9.96 -16.16
C ASN A 481 20.04 11.26 -15.67
N PHE A 482 21.31 11.48 -16.02
CA PHE A 482 22.12 12.65 -15.67
C PHE A 482 22.41 12.83 -14.19
N THR A 483 22.58 11.75 -13.44
CA THR A 483 23.26 11.83 -12.13
C THR A 483 24.76 12.01 -12.37
N LYS A 484 25.42 12.87 -11.59
CA LYS A 484 26.85 13.17 -11.77
C LYS A 484 27.64 12.92 -10.50
N PHE A 485 28.88 12.49 -10.67
CA PHE A 485 29.87 12.38 -9.61
C PHE A 485 31.13 13.11 -10.02
N LEU A 486 31.65 13.94 -9.13
CA LEU A 486 32.93 14.61 -9.30
C LEU A 486 33.98 13.87 -8.49
N VAL A 487 35.09 13.54 -9.14
CA VAL A 487 36.27 12.87 -8.58
C VAL A 487 37.45 13.83 -8.68
N ASP A 488 38.23 13.92 -7.61
CA ASP A 488 39.38 14.81 -7.55
C ASP A 488 40.62 14.27 -8.31
N ARG A 489 41.71 15.07 -8.31
CA ARG A 489 42.97 14.73 -8.97
C ARG A 489 43.71 13.52 -8.38
N ASN A 490 43.28 13.02 -7.22
CA ASN A 490 43.86 11.87 -6.53
C ASN A 490 42.98 10.62 -6.68
N GLY A 491 41.91 10.70 -7.47
CA GLY A 491 40.97 9.59 -7.70
C GLY A 491 39.98 9.41 -6.56
N GLN A 492 39.85 10.39 -5.66
CA GLN A 492 38.93 10.34 -4.54
C GLN A 492 37.58 10.98 -4.91
N PRO A 493 36.44 10.32 -4.61
CA PRO A 493 35.12 10.89 -4.83
C PRO A 493 34.93 12.17 -4.01
N PHE A 494 34.61 13.26 -4.67
CA PHE A 494 34.42 14.57 -4.04
C PHE A 494 32.95 14.85 -3.74
N LYS A 495 32.07 14.76 -4.75
CA LYS A 495 30.66 15.14 -4.60
C LYS A 495 29.73 14.47 -5.61
N HIS A 496 28.50 14.21 -5.19
CA HIS A 496 27.41 13.63 -5.97
C HIS A 496 26.34 14.70 -6.23
N TYR A 497 25.88 14.81 -7.48
CA TYR A 497 24.88 15.78 -7.94
C TYR A 497 23.67 15.05 -8.51
N ALA A 498 22.49 15.57 -8.17
CA ALA A 498 21.22 15.04 -8.62
C ALA A 498 21.01 15.24 -10.13
N PRO A 499 20.10 14.47 -10.77
CA PRO A 499 19.67 14.68 -12.15
C PRO A 499 19.33 16.14 -12.50
N THR A 500 18.71 16.84 -11.56
CA THR A 500 18.24 18.23 -11.70
C THR A 500 19.31 19.28 -11.48
N ASP A 501 20.47 18.91 -10.93
CA ASP A 501 21.59 19.82 -10.77
C ASP A 501 22.24 20.02 -12.15
N LEU A 502 22.10 21.23 -12.68
CA LEU A 502 22.61 21.58 -14.01
C LEU A 502 24.15 21.64 -13.98
N PRO A 503 24.84 21.16 -15.03
CA PRO A 503 26.31 21.14 -15.03
C PRO A 503 26.96 22.48 -14.67
N LEU A 504 26.46 23.60 -15.20
CA LEU A 504 27.03 24.92 -14.89
C LEU A 504 26.80 25.36 -13.44
N SER A 505 25.83 24.81 -12.74
CA SER A 505 25.51 25.21 -11.36
C SER A 505 26.58 24.80 -10.34
N PHE A 506 27.43 23.83 -10.68
CA PHE A 506 28.54 23.35 -9.84
C PHE A 506 29.92 23.63 -10.46
N GLU A 507 30.01 24.62 -11.35
CA GLU A 507 31.29 25.02 -11.97
C GLU A 507 32.34 25.43 -10.92
N GLU A 508 31.94 26.06 -9.81
CA GLU A 508 32.87 26.47 -8.75
C GLU A 508 33.53 25.27 -8.05
N ASP A 509 32.80 24.16 -7.87
CA ASP A 509 33.35 22.93 -7.30
C ASP A 509 34.45 22.35 -8.22
N ILE A 510 34.25 22.44 -9.55
CA ILE A 510 35.27 22.04 -10.54
C ILE A 510 36.51 22.93 -10.43
N LYS A 511 36.34 24.26 -10.40
CA LYS A 511 37.46 25.21 -10.27
C LYS A 511 38.25 24.98 -9.00
N GLU A 512 37.57 24.70 -7.88
CA GLU A 512 38.23 24.41 -6.61
C GLU A 512 39.18 23.22 -6.73
N LEU A 513 38.73 22.12 -7.37
CA LEU A 513 39.56 20.94 -7.57
C LEU A 513 40.66 21.14 -8.61
N LEU A 514 40.40 21.93 -9.65
CA LEU A 514 41.42 22.26 -10.66
C LEU A 514 42.55 23.12 -10.08
N ALA A 515 42.25 24.00 -9.13
CA ALA A 515 43.24 24.85 -8.45
C ALA A 515 44.16 24.07 -7.48
N LYS A 516 43.75 22.89 -7.02
CA LYS A 516 44.59 22.01 -6.19
C LYS A 516 45.60 21.29 -7.07
N ALA A 517 46.86 21.27 -6.66
CA ALA A 517 47.87 20.42 -7.30
C ALA A 517 47.56 18.93 -7.00
N PRO A 518 47.88 18.00 -7.92
CA PRO A 518 47.84 16.58 -7.58
C PRO A 518 48.81 16.32 -6.43
N GLU A 519 48.37 15.60 -5.40
CA GLU A 519 49.26 15.25 -4.28
C GLU A 519 50.35 14.30 -4.78
N PRO A 520 51.60 14.43 -4.32
CA PRO A 520 52.63 13.44 -4.62
C PRO A 520 52.17 12.07 -4.09
N GLU A 521 52.34 11.04 -4.92
CA GLU A 521 51.94 9.67 -4.62
C GLU A 521 52.61 9.22 -3.31
N LYS A 522 51.81 9.03 -2.25
CA LYS A 522 52.33 8.56 -0.96
C LYS A 522 52.84 7.13 -1.14
N THR A 523 54.09 6.91 -0.74
CA THR A 523 54.71 5.60 -0.81
C THR A 523 53.98 4.63 0.12
N GLU A 524 53.91 3.32 -0.17
CA GLU A 524 53.25 2.32 0.70
C GLU A 524 53.70 2.39 2.18
N LYS A 525 54.93 2.85 2.44
CA LYS A 525 55.43 3.11 3.80
C LYS A 525 54.76 4.29 4.50
N GLU A 526 54.49 5.38 3.78
CA GLU A 526 53.84 6.58 4.33
C GLU A 526 52.33 6.35 4.57
N ILE A 527 51.72 5.44 3.80
CA ILE A 527 50.33 5.01 4.02
C ILE A 527 50.22 4.18 5.32
N GLN A 528 51.16 3.26 5.55
CA GLN A 528 51.20 2.45 6.78
C GLN A 528 51.54 3.28 8.02
N GLU A 529 52.41 4.29 7.90
CA GLU A 529 52.74 5.20 9.00
C GLU A 529 51.60 6.18 9.30
N GLY A 530 50.89 6.68 8.28
CA GLY A 530 49.71 7.54 8.46
C GLY A 530 48.49 6.82 9.06
N GLU A 531 48.24 5.56 8.68
CA GLU A 531 47.20 4.73 9.31
C GLU A 531 47.55 4.41 10.78
N ALA A 532 48.84 4.20 11.10
CA ALA A 532 49.29 3.97 12.47
C ALA A 532 49.25 5.22 13.36
N GLU A 533 49.42 6.42 12.79
CA GLU A 533 49.24 7.69 13.52
C GLU A 533 47.76 8.05 13.73
N ALA A 534 46.88 7.81 12.74
CA ALA A 534 45.45 8.04 12.87
C ALA A 534 44.80 7.17 13.97
N VAL A 535 45.23 5.91 14.08
CA VAL A 535 44.76 4.99 15.15
C VAL A 535 45.23 5.45 16.53
N LYS A 536 46.40 6.06 16.65
CA LYS A 536 46.90 6.62 17.93
C LYS A 536 46.15 7.87 18.34
N SER A 537 45.79 8.75 17.40
CA SER A 537 44.99 9.94 17.73
C SER A 537 43.56 9.60 18.16
N ASP A 538 42.97 8.53 17.62
CA ASP A 538 41.62 8.09 18.01
C ASP A 538 41.61 7.38 19.38
N GLU A 539 42.70 6.68 19.77
CA GLU A 539 42.88 6.15 21.12
C GLU A 539 43.09 7.26 22.17
N GLU A 540 43.82 8.33 21.83
CA GLU A 540 44.09 9.42 22.78
C GLU A 540 42.84 10.30 23.03
N VAL A 541 42.02 10.53 21.99
CA VAL A 541 40.73 11.24 22.09
C VAL A 541 39.67 10.42 22.86
N THR A 542 39.77 9.09 22.87
CA THR A 542 38.85 8.24 23.64
C THR A 542 39.24 8.10 25.12
N THR A 543 40.48 8.38 25.50
CA THR A 543 40.88 8.47 26.91
C THR A 543 40.48 9.78 27.58
N GLU A 544 40.59 10.93 26.91
CA GLU A 544 40.19 12.22 27.51
C GLU A 544 38.67 12.33 27.70
N LYS A 545 37.88 11.71 26.82
CA LYS A 545 36.40 11.72 26.92
C LYS A 545 35.83 10.75 27.96
N LYS A 546 36.66 9.87 28.53
CA LYS A 546 36.24 8.87 29.53
C LYS A 546 36.46 9.35 30.97
N GLU A 547 37.33 10.34 31.19
CA GLU A 547 37.50 10.97 32.50
C GLU A 547 36.44 12.04 32.78
N GLU A 548 35.87 12.68 31.75
CA GLU A 548 34.84 13.73 31.93
C GLU A 548 33.41 13.18 32.22
N ILE A 549 33.18 11.86 32.10
CA ILE A 549 31.85 11.23 32.29
C ILE A 549 31.71 10.56 33.68
N ILE A 550 32.78 10.52 34.49
CA ILE A 550 32.74 9.90 35.82
C ILE A 550 32.37 10.93 36.92
N GLU A 551 32.44 12.23 36.66
CA GLU A 551 32.21 13.27 37.67
C GLU A 551 30.77 13.82 37.76
N THR A 552 29.82 13.33 36.93
CA THR A 552 28.42 13.84 36.91
C THR A 552 27.35 12.81 37.30
N LYS A 553 27.72 11.73 37.99
CA LYS A 553 26.75 10.73 38.51
C LYS A 553 26.77 10.52 40.03
N GLU A 554 27.31 11.46 40.79
CA GLU A 554 27.25 11.49 42.26
C GLU A 554 26.52 12.71 42.82
N GLU A 555 25.45 13.19 42.18
CA GLU A 555 24.52 14.10 42.86
C GLU A 555 23.14 14.04 42.23
N THR A 556 22.31 13.08 42.65
CA THR A 556 20.84 13.19 42.79
C THR A 556 20.23 11.82 43.11
N ALA A 557 19.83 11.67 44.38
CA ALA A 557 18.64 10.95 44.88
C ALA A 557 18.92 10.25 46.22
N LYS A 558 19.04 11.07 47.27
CA LYS A 558 18.65 10.71 48.64
C LYS A 558 17.15 10.97 48.79
N SER A 559 16.39 9.91 49.11
CA SER A 559 15.02 9.80 49.67
C SER A 559 14.30 8.72 48.89
N GLU A 560 13.86 7.58 49.42
CA GLU A 560 13.05 7.39 50.62
C GLU A 560 13.36 6.04 51.30
N ASP A 561 13.27 6.04 52.64
CA ASP A 561 13.22 4.88 53.52
C ASP A 561 11.84 4.20 53.44
N VAL A 562 11.76 2.85 53.33
CA VAL A 562 10.93 1.98 54.20
C VAL A 562 11.47 0.53 54.16
N THR A 563 11.74 0.02 55.36
CA THR A 563 12.14 -1.34 55.77
C THR A 563 11.14 -2.46 55.45
N VAL A 564 11.61 -3.70 55.18
CA VAL A 564 11.25 -4.97 55.89
C VAL A 564 12.28 -6.07 55.56
N ALA A 565 12.54 -6.89 56.57
CA ALA A 565 13.64 -7.83 56.78
C ALA A 565 13.58 -9.21 56.06
N VAL A 566 14.78 -9.69 55.73
CA VAL A 566 15.40 -11.04 55.97
C VAL A 566 14.59 -12.32 55.68
N ALA A 567 15.09 -13.14 54.75
CA ALA A 567 15.45 -14.55 54.97
C ALA A 567 16.31 -15.10 53.82
N ALA A 568 17.45 -15.71 54.16
CA ALA A 568 18.33 -16.53 53.32
C ALA A 568 18.02 -18.04 53.58
N PRO A 569 18.66 -19.04 52.94
CA PRO A 569 19.88 -19.03 52.11
C PRO A 569 19.65 -19.10 50.60
#